data_AF-A0A2J6MS96-F1
#
_entry.id   AF-A0A2J6MS96-F1
#
_cell.length_a   1.000
_cell.length_b   1.000
_cell.length_c   1.000
_cell.angle_alpha   90.00
_cell.angle_beta   90.00
_cell.angle_gamma   90.00
#
_symmetry.space_group_name_H-M   'P 1'
#
loop_
_entity.id
_entity.type
_entity.pdbx_description
1 polymer ?
#
loop_
_entity_poly.entity_id
_entity_poly.type
_entity_poly.pdbx_seq_one_letter_code
_entity_poly.pdbx_strand_id
1 'polypeptide(L)'
;MLLPLPAAAVRNRSLKFHACLETVRRGFGQPQHLVELASLMYITWFLQRAGYGDLPLAQFHEAEQYMELANRRGAEKGTWLLDNEGYPSFECLLTLHDQQLSAAPAHAIVSAEDELMRFIDGDSPSPLPAMPA
;
A
#
# COMPACT_ATOMS: atom_id res chain seq x y z
N MET A 1 0.35 22.88 14.40
CA MET A 1 0.41 22.19 13.10
C MET A 1 1.77 21.51 12.99
N LEU A 2 1.81 20.20 12.76
CA LEU A 2 3.07 19.50 12.47
C LEU A 2 3.40 19.68 10.99
N LEU A 3 4.66 20.01 10.70
CA LEU A 3 5.17 20.22 9.34
C LEU A 3 5.06 18.91 8.52
N PRO A 4 5.04 19.00 7.18
CA PRO A 4 5.28 17.85 6.31
C PRO A 4 6.59 17.15 6.64
N LEU A 5 6.72 15.89 6.23
CA LEU A 5 7.99 15.16 6.39
C LEU A 5 9.14 15.90 5.66
N PRO A 6 10.38 15.80 6.17
CA PRO A 6 11.54 16.29 5.42
C PRO A 6 11.63 15.62 4.05
N ALA A 7 11.99 16.37 3.01
CA ALA A 7 12.04 15.85 1.63
C ALA A 7 12.92 14.59 1.48
N ALA A 8 14.01 14.49 2.25
CA ALA A 8 14.86 13.30 2.28
C ALA A 8 14.13 12.05 2.82
N ALA A 9 13.26 12.22 3.82
CA ALA A 9 12.46 11.13 4.38
C ALA A 9 11.38 10.67 3.38
N VAL A 10 10.71 11.62 2.71
CA VAL A 10 9.75 11.32 1.63
C VAL A 10 10.43 10.52 0.52
N ARG A 11 11.58 10.99 0.02
CA ARG A 11 12.34 10.32 -1.04
C ARG A 11 12.77 8.91 -0.64
N ASN A 12 13.25 8.71 0.58
CA ASN A 12 13.67 7.39 1.05
C ASN A 12 12.50 6.41 1.14
N ARG A 13 11.35 6.86 1.64
CA ARG A 13 10.13 6.03 1.70
C ARG A 13 9.63 5.66 0.30
N SER A 14 9.53 6.65 -0.59
CA SER A 14 9.17 6.44 -2.00
C SER A 14 10.09 5.40 -2.66
N LEU A 15 11.42 5.61 -2.58
CA LEU A 15 12.40 4.69 -3.16
C LEU A 15 12.29 3.26 -2.62
N LYS A 16 12.01 3.10 -1.31
CA LYS A 16 11.81 1.78 -0.70
C LYS A 16 10.68 1.03 -1.42
N PHE A 17 9.52 1.66 -1.58
CA PHE A 17 8.36 0.98 -2.13
C PHE A 17 8.45 0.74 -3.63
N HIS A 18 9.02 1.68 -4.40
CA HIS A 18 9.34 1.45 -5.82
C HIS A 18 10.33 0.30 -6.00
N ALA A 19 11.38 0.23 -5.17
CA ALA A 19 12.33 -0.89 -5.19
C ALA A 19 11.68 -2.22 -4.79
N CYS A 20 10.76 -2.20 -3.82
CA CYS A 20 9.99 -3.37 -3.40
C CYS A 20 9.13 -3.92 -4.55
N LEU A 21 8.37 -3.05 -5.23
CA LEU A 21 7.56 -3.45 -6.40
C LEU A 21 8.43 -4.02 -7.53
N GLU A 22 9.56 -3.38 -7.84
CA GLU A 22 10.50 -3.86 -8.86
C GLU A 22 11.15 -5.21 -8.47
N THR A 23 11.44 -5.41 -7.19
CA THR A 23 11.98 -6.69 -6.67
C THR A 23 10.98 -7.82 -6.89
N VAL A 24 9.70 -7.56 -6.57
CA VAL A 24 8.60 -8.49 -6.86
C VAL A 24 8.51 -8.72 -8.37
N ARG A 25 8.47 -7.66 -9.19
CA ARG A 25 8.39 -7.75 -10.67
C ARG A 25 9.45 -8.63 -11.30
N ARG A 26 10.67 -8.61 -10.77
CA ARG A 26 11.81 -9.38 -11.28
C ARG A 26 11.84 -10.85 -10.83
N GLY A 27 10.85 -11.31 -10.07
CA GLY A 27 10.80 -12.69 -9.58
C GLY A 27 11.57 -12.92 -8.28
N PHE A 28 12.07 -11.86 -7.64
CA PHE A 28 12.78 -11.94 -6.36
C PHE A 28 11.88 -11.63 -5.16
N GLY A 29 10.56 -11.63 -5.38
CA GLY A 29 9.56 -11.40 -4.34
C GLY A 29 9.62 -12.46 -3.23
N GLN A 30 9.22 -12.03 -2.04
CA GLN A 30 9.17 -12.83 -0.81
C GLN A 30 7.90 -12.43 -0.04
N PRO A 31 7.42 -13.22 0.93
CA PRO A 31 6.26 -12.84 1.74
C PRO A 31 6.35 -11.43 2.31
N GLN A 32 7.53 -11.05 2.80
CA GLN A 32 7.76 -9.71 3.35
C GLN A 32 7.52 -8.59 2.34
N HIS A 33 7.88 -8.77 1.07
CA HIS A 33 7.64 -7.77 0.03
C HIS A 33 6.13 -7.57 -0.21
N LEU A 34 5.34 -8.65 -0.17
CA LEU A 34 3.88 -8.53 -0.24
C LEU A 34 3.33 -7.81 1.01
N VAL A 35 3.81 -8.13 2.21
CA VAL A 35 3.41 -7.40 3.42
C VAL A 35 3.70 -5.90 3.29
N GLU A 36 4.86 -5.52 2.74
CA GLU A 36 5.20 -4.11 2.51
C GLU A 36 4.27 -3.43 1.51
N LEU A 37 3.93 -4.09 0.40
CA LEU A 37 3.01 -3.55 -0.60
C LEU A 37 1.58 -3.42 -0.05
N ALA A 38 1.10 -4.40 0.71
CA ALA A 38 -0.20 -4.31 1.40
C ALA A 38 -0.21 -3.15 2.41
N SER A 39 0.87 -3.00 3.18
CA SER A 39 1.00 -1.91 4.15
C SER A 39 0.91 -0.55 3.46
N LEU A 40 1.58 -0.39 2.32
CA LEU A 40 1.48 0.82 1.50
C LEU A 40 0.04 1.09 1.05
N MET A 41 -0.64 0.07 0.53
CA MET A 41 -2.02 0.20 0.04
C MET A 41 -2.96 0.68 1.15
N TYR A 42 -2.89 0.09 2.34
CA TYR A 42 -3.74 0.50 3.46
C TYR A 42 -3.38 1.88 4.02
N ILE A 43 -2.08 2.22 4.12
CA ILE A 43 -1.68 3.59 4.52
C ILE A 43 -2.19 4.60 3.49
N THR A 44 -2.12 4.28 2.20
CA THR A 44 -2.64 5.12 1.12
C THR A 44 -4.14 5.34 1.25
N TRP A 45 -4.88 4.28 1.60
CA TRP A 45 -6.31 4.36 1.91
C TRP A 45 -6.61 5.24 3.13
N PHE A 46 -5.89 5.05 4.24
CA PHE A 46 -6.11 5.83 5.46
C PHE A 46 -5.81 7.32 5.25
N LEU A 47 -4.76 7.65 4.50
CA LEU A 47 -4.44 9.03 4.11
C LEU A 47 -5.52 9.62 3.20
N GLN A 48 -6.02 8.86 2.23
CA GLN A 48 -7.13 9.30 1.38
C GLN A 48 -8.40 9.55 2.20
N ARG A 49 -8.72 8.66 3.14
CA ARG A 49 -9.86 8.84 4.07
C ARG A 49 -9.70 10.09 4.94
N ALA A 50 -8.47 10.47 5.27
CA ALA A 50 -8.14 11.70 5.98
C ALA A 50 -8.14 12.95 5.07
N GLY A 51 -8.47 12.81 3.78
CA GLY A 51 -8.59 13.92 2.82
C GLY A 51 -7.35 14.16 1.94
N TYR A 52 -6.38 13.25 1.95
CA TYR A 52 -5.15 13.38 1.16
C TYR A 52 -5.22 12.51 -0.09
N GLY A 53 -5.63 13.11 -1.21
CA GLY A 53 -5.72 12.44 -2.50
C GLY A 53 -7.09 11.84 -2.78
N ASP A 54 -7.25 11.30 -3.98
CA ASP A 54 -8.52 10.81 -4.48
C ASP A 54 -8.29 9.74 -5.55
N LEU A 55 -8.54 8.49 -5.18
CA LEU A 55 -8.54 7.34 -6.07
C LEU A 55 -9.83 6.54 -5.85
N PRO A 56 -10.48 6.02 -6.91
CA PRO A 56 -11.70 5.25 -6.74
C PRO A 56 -11.51 4.08 -5.76
N LEU A 57 -12.47 3.88 -4.84
CA LEU A 57 -12.43 2.76 -3.89
C LEU A 57 -12.23 1.40 -4.58
N ALA A 58 -12.79 1.24 -5.79
CA ALA A 58 -12.59 0.05 -6.62
C ALA A 58 -11.12 -0.28 -6.90
N GLN A 59 -10.24 0.72 -7.02
CA GLN A 59 -8.81 0.51 -7.25
C GLN A 59 -8.11 -0.13 -6.04
N PHE A 60 -8.55 0.22 -4.81
CA PHE A 60 -8.03 -0.40 -3.60
C PHE A 60 -8.50 -1.86 -3.48
N HIS A 61 -9.77 -2.13 -3.81
CA HIS A 61 -10.30 -3.51 -3.86
C HIS A 61 -9.60 -4.36 -4.92
N GLU A 62 -9.32 -3.80 -6.09
CA GLU A 62 -8.59 -4.50 -7.15
C GLU A 62 -7.18 -4.87 -6.68
N ALA A 63 -6.48 -3.94 -6.04
CA ALA A 63 -5.17 -4.20 -5.45
C ALA A 63 -5.21 -5.27 -4.33
N GLU A 64 -6.23 -5.26 -3.46
CA GLU A 64 -6.44 -6.34 -2.48
C GLU A 64 -6.59 -7.71 -3.14
N GLN A 65 -7.36 -7.79 -4.23
CA GLN A 65 -7.56 -9.04 -4.98
C GLN A 65 -6.25 -9.55 -5.59
N TYR A 66 -5.46 -8.67 -6.20
CA TYR A 66 -4.14 -9.05 -6.74
C TYR A 66 -3.18 -9.53 -5.65
N MET A 67 -3.21 -8.88 -4.48
CA MET A 67 -2.42 -9.29 -3.32
C MET A 67 -2.84 -10.66 -2.79
N GLU A 68 -4.14 -10.93 -2.71
CA GLU A 68 -4.66 -12.21 -2.26
C GLU A 68 -4.24 -13.34 -3.22
N LEU A 69 -4.36 -13.12 -4.54
CA LEU A 69 -3.92 -14.06 -5.56
C LEU A 69 -2.40 -14.29 -5.50
N ALA A 70 -1.61 -13.24 -5.33
CA ALA A 70 -0.15 -13.33 -5.19
C ALA A 70 0.25 -14.11 -3.93
N ASN A 71 -0.47 -13.91 -2.82
CA ASN A 71 -0.21 -14.62 -1.57
C ASN A 71 -0.56 -16.11 -1.68
N ARG A 72 -1.72 -16.46 -2.28
CA ARG A 72 -2.10 -17.86 -2.55
C ARG A 72 -1.06 -18.55 -3.44
N ARG A 73 -0.63 -17.89 -4.53
CA ARG A 73 0.42 -18.39 -5.41
C ARG A 73 1.76 -18.58 -4.69
N GLY A 74 2.13 -17.64 -3.84
CA GLY A 74 3.34 -17.71 -3.01
C GLY A 74 3.31 -18.92 -2.08
N ALA A 75 2.20 -19.15 -1.40
CA ALA A 75 2.02 -20.29 -0.50
C ALA A 75 2.06 -21.64 -1.25
N GLU A 76 1.47 -21.73 -2.44
CA GLU A 76 1.41 -22.97 -3.22
C GLU A 76 2.70 -23.28 -3.98
N LYS A 77 3.37 -22.25 -4.54
CA LYS A 77 4.44 -22.41 -5.54
C LYS A 77 5.76 -21.79 -5.12
N GLY A 78 5.85 -21.22 -3.92
CA GLY A 78 7.05 -20.53 -3.45
C GLY A 78 7.43 -19.30 -4.28
N THR A 79 6.46 -18.71 -4.99
CA THR A 79 6.68 -17.60 -5.93
C THR A 79 5.74 -16.45 -5.61
N TRP A 80 6.29 -15.36 -5.05
CA TRP A 80 5.56 -14.14 -4.70
C TRP A 80 5.68 -13.14 -5.84
N LEU A 81 4.67 -13.12 -6.70
CA LEU A 81 4.56 -12.25 -7.87
C LEU A 81 3.13 -11.73 -7.97
N LEU A 82 3.00 -10.44 -8.27
CA LEU A 82 1.75 -9.92 -8.81
C LEU A 82 1.56 -10.48 -10.24
N ASP A 83 0.32 -10.54 -10.71
CA ASP A 83 0.03 -10.77 -12.12
C ASP A 83 0.27 -9.51 -12.94
N ASN A 84 0.10 -9.62 -14.27
CA ASN A 84 0.45 -8.54 -15.19
C ASN A 84 -0.36 -7.26 -14.94
N GLU A 85 -1.62 -7.39 -14.51
CA GLU A 85 -2.49 -6.25 -14.22
C GLU A 85 -2.31 -5.71 -12.79
N GLY A 86 -1.84 -6.55 -11.85
CA GLY A 86 -1.50 -6.13 -10.51
C GLY A 86 -0.34 -5.13 -10.45
N TYR A 87 0.62 -5.21 -11.38
CA TYR A 87 1.71 -4.24 -11.42
C TYR A 87 1.25 -2.80 -11.75
N PRO A 88 0.52 -2.52 -12.84
CA PRO A 88 -0.08 -1.21 -13.08
C PRO A 88 -0.98 -0.72 -11.94
N SER A 89 -1.75 -1.61 -11.31
CA SER A 89 -2.59 -1.25 -10.16
C SER A 89 -1.75 -0.71 -9.00
N PHE A 90 -0.65 -1.39 -8.65
CA PHE A 90 0.26 -0.92 -7.61
C PHE A 90 1.09 0.31 -8.00
N GLU A 91 1.42 0.50 -9.28
CA GLU A 91 2.06 1.73 -9.76
C GLU A 91 1.13 2.96 -9.57
N CYS A 92 -0.18 2.78 -9.77
CA CYS A 92 -1.16 3.82 -9.52
C CYS A 92 -1.22 4.19 -8.03
N LEU A 93 -1.29 3.18 -7.16
CA LEU A 93 -1.25 3.38 -5.71
C LEU A 93 0.05 4.03 -5.23
N LEU A 94 1.20 3.62 -5.77
CA LEU A 94 2.50 4.24 -5.45
C LEU A 94 2.53 5.72 -5.83
N THR A 95 2.01 6.05 -7.01
CA THR A 95 1.95 7.44 -7.48
C THR A 95 1.11 8.30 -6.54
N LEU A 96 -0.05 7.79 -6.10
CA LEU A 96 -0.87 8.47 -5.10
C LEU A 96 -0.13 8.59 -3.76
N HIS A 97 0.50 7.52 -3.30
CA HIS A 97 1.22 7.49 -2.03
C HIS A 97 2.37 8.51 -2.00
N ASP A 98 3.13 8.64 -3.08
CA ASP A 98 4.21 9.63 -3.20
C ASP A 98 3.70 11.07 -3.09
N GLN A 99 2.53 11.35 -3.70
CA GLN A 99 1.86 12.64 -3.60
C GLN A 99 1.40 12.89 -2.15
N GLN A 100 0.80 11.88 -1.51
CA GLN A 100 0.36 11.95 -0.12
C GLN A 100 1.53 12.20 0.84
N LEU A 101 2.66 11.49 0.70
CA LEU A 101 3.83 11.69 1.55
C LEU A 101 4.41 13.10 1.42
N SER A 102 4.28 13.72 0.24
CA SER A 102 4.76 15.07 -0.03
C SER A 102 3.83 16.17 0.51
N ALA A 103 2.52 15.90 0.60
CA ALA A 103 1.51 16.90 0.93
C ALA A 103 0.95 16.76 2.36
N ALA A 104 0.84 15.54 2.88
CA ALA A 104 0.24 15.27 4.16
C ALA A 104 1.14 15.75 5.31
N PRO A 105 0.56 16.32 6.38
CA PRO A 105 1.30 16.67 7.58
C PRO A 105 1.74 15.39 8.31
N ALA A 106 2.87 15.44 9.02
CA ALA A 106 3.45 14.25 9.65
C ALA A 106 2.50 13.50 10.60
N HIS A 107 1.61 14.20 11.31
CA HIS A 107 0.65 13.57 12.20
C HIS A 107 -0.40 12.71 11.48
N ALA A 108 -0.78 13.07 10.24
CA ALA A 108 -1.71 12.26 9.46
C ALA A 108 -1.05 10.94 9.03
N ILE A 109 0.24 11.00 8.71
CA ILE A 109 1.05 9.81 8.38
C ILE A 109 1.20 8.90 9.60
N VAL A 110 1.54 9.47 10.77
CA VAL A 110 1.61 8.70 12.02
C VAL A 110 0.25 8.08 12.37
N SER A 111 -0.86 8.82 12.22
CA SER A 111 -2.20 8.27 12.45
C SER A 111 -2.52 7.10 11.52
N ALA A 112 -2.16 7.20 10.24
CA ALA A 112 -2.33 6.11 9.28
C ALA A 112 -1.47 4.89 9.62
N GLU A 113 -0.24 5.09 10.08
CA GLU A 113 0.64 4.01 10.57
C GLU A 113 0.06 3.35 11.83
N ASP A 114 -0.46 4.11 12.79
CA ASP A 114 -1.12 3.59 13.99
C ASP A 114 -2.40 2.80 13.67
N GLU A 115 -3.16 3.25 12.67
CA GLU A 115 -4.34 2.52 12.16
C GLU A 115 -3.94 1.19 11.52
N LEU A 116 -2.87 1.17 10.74
CA LEU A 116 -2.33 -0.06 10.18
C LEU A 116 -1.88 -1.03 11.27
N MET A 117 -1.18 -0.56 12.30
CA MET A 117 -0.74 -1.43 13.42
C MET A 117 -1.93 -2.03 14.16
N ARG A 118 -2.96 -1.25 14.47
CA ARG A 118 -4.19 -1.75 15.10
C ARG A 118 -4.92 -2.78 14.24
N PHE A 119 -4.88 -2.62 12.92
CA PHE A 119 -5.42 -3.62 12.00
C PHE A 119 -4.60 -4.91 12.02
N ILE A 120 -3.28 -4.82 11.95
CA ILE A 120 -2.38 -5.99 11.99
C ILE A 120 -2.50 -6.76 13.31
N ASP A 121 -2.64 -6.06 14.43
CA ASP A 121 -2.74 -6.67 15.76
C ASP A 121 -4.15 -7.22 16.09
N GLY A 122 -5.15 -6.90 15.26
CA GLY A 122 -6.55 -7.28 15.49
C GLY A 122 -7.07 -8.34 14.52
N ASP A 123 -8.17 -8.99 14.88
CA ASP A 123 -8.93 -9.90 13.99
C ASP A 123 -9.99 -9.16 13.15
N SER A 124 -9.77 -7.87 12.87
CA SER A 124 -10.74 -7.07 12.10
C SER A 124 -10.73 -7.48 10.61
N PRO A 125 -11.88 -7.41 9.91
CA PRO A 125 -11.90 -7.56 8.46
C PRO A 125 -11.10 -6.45 7.77
N SER A 126 -10.99 -6.52 6.44
CA SER A 126 -10.32 -5.49 5.64
C SER A 126 -10.76 -4.06 6.06
N PRO A 127 -9.81 -3.12 6.20
CA PRO A 127 -10.09 -1.71 6.44
C PRO A 127 -10.82 -0.99 5.29
N LEU A 128 -10.93 -1.62 4.12
CA LEU A 128 -11.68 -1.08 2.99
C LEU A 128 -13.20 -1.26 3.23
N PRO A 129 -14.01 -0.20 3.01
CA PRO A 129 -15.46 -0.33 3.02
C PRO A 129 -15.93 -1.35 1.98
N ALA A 130 -16.97 -2.10 2.30
CA ALA A 130 -17.62 -3.00 1.35
C ALA A 130 -18.12 -2.21 0.13
N MET A 131 -17.95 -2.78 -1.06
CA MET A 131 -18.53 -2.20 -2.27
C MET A 131 -20.06 -2.23 -2.15
N PRO A 132 -20.77 -1.13 -2.49
CA PRO A 132 -22.22 -1.17 -2.57
C PRO A 132 -22.65 -2.20 -3.63
N ALA A 133 -23.68 -2.98 -3.30
CA ALA A 133 -24.27 -3.99 -4.18
C ALA A 133 -25.00 -3.37 -5.39
#